data_AF-A0A4Q5QPA6-F1
#
_entry.id   AF-A0A4Q5QPA6-F1
#
_cell.length_a   1.000
_cell.length_b   1.000
_cell.length_c   1.000
_cell.angle_alpha   90.00
_cell.angle_beta   90.00
_cell.angle_gamma   90.00
#
_symmetry.space_group_name_H-M   'P 1'
#
loop_
_entity.id
_entity.type
_entity.pdbx_description
1 polymer ?
#
loop_
_entity_poly.entity_id
_entity_poly.type
_entity_poly.pdbx_seq_one_letter_code
_entity_poly.pdbx_strand_id
1 'polypeptide(L)'
;MRKFFLILIIVSLAVSCTRNFDETNPNQPTIVTFWKSGDDAIKGLNAVYSIFHRGYAGYSRAMYFHGMLKSDEGFGSGGDGGLNTLMSFSMNDNNFGLTADTWKNMYEGINRANQVIAFVPAIQMDVALQARIIGEAKFLRGLFYFNLTLYFGRPPLISEPSNISFQPSNASPEQAWAQAAKDFSEAAAVLPVSYGST
;
A
#
# COMPACT_ATOMS: atom_id res chain seq x y z
N MET A 1 11.88 62.97 -23.41
CA MET A 1 10.62 62.40 -22.86
C MET A 1 10.15 61.18 -23.65
N ARG A 2 9.86 61.27 -24.96
CA ARG A 2 9.37 60.15 -25.80
C ARG A 2 10.33 58.93 -25.87
N LYS A 3 11.65 59.16 -25.87
CA LYS A 3 12.68 58.09 -25.83
C LYS A 3 12.76 57.34 -24.49
N PHE A 4 12.53 58.02 -23.37
CA PHE A 4 12.49 57.40 -22.04
C PHE A 4 11.26 56.50 -21.88
N PHE A 5 10.13 56.89 -22.47
CA PHE A 5 8.89 56.11 -22.46
C PHE A 5 9.04 54.77 -23.24
N LEU A 6 9.74 54.80 -24.39
CA LEU A 6 10.05 53.60 -25.17
C LEU A 6 10.97 52.63 -24.43
N ILE A 7 11.97 53.15 -23.71
CA ILE A 7 12.89 52.32 -22.91
C ILE A 7 12.13 51.67 -21.75
N LEU A 8 11.21 52.39 -21.09
CA LEU A 8 10.40 51.84 -19.99
C LEU A 8 9.50 50.68 -20.46
N ILE A 9 8.91 50.80 -21.65
CA ILE A 9 8.05 49.76 -22.25
C ILE A 9 8.88 48.51 -22.59
N ILE A 10 10.07 48.68 -23.16
CA ILE A 10 10.97 47.56 -23.50
C ILE A 10 11.45 46.84 -22.23
N VAL A 11 11.76 47.57 -21.16
CA VAL A 11 12.14 46.96 -19.88
C VAL A 11 10.95 46.23 -19.25
N SER A 12 9.72 46.76 -19.33
CA SER A 12 8.54 46.07 -18.82
C SER A 12 8.18 44.78 -19.58
N LEU A 13 8.55 44.69 -20.87
CA LEU A 13 8.35 43.48 -21.68
C LEU A 13 9.44 42.42 -21.42
N ALA A 14 10.59 42.81 -20.86
CA ALA A 14 11.68 41.90 -20.51
C ALA A 14 11.49 41.22 -19.14
N VAL A 15 10.59 41.73 -18.28
CA VAL A 15 10.21 41.11 -17.00
C VAL A 15 8.98 40.22 -17.21
N SER A 16 9.12 39.20 -18.06
CA SER A 16 8.15 38.11 -18.11
C SER A 16 8.55 37.07 -17.06
N CYS A 17 7.69 36.86 -16.06
CA CYS A 17 7.90 35.76 -15.12
C CYS A 17 7.81 34.44 -15.90
N THR A 18 8.88 33.67 -15.93
CA THR A 18 8.83 32.26 -16.31
C THR A 18 7.99 31.53 -15.27
N ARG A 19 6.69 31.37 -15.53
CA ARG A 19 5.84 30.49 -14.74
C ARG A 19 6.31 29.05 -14.97
N ASN A 20 6.94 28.46 -13.97
CA ASN A 20 7.24 27.05 -13.98
C ASN A 20 5.97 26.29 -13.56
N PHE A 21 5.31 25.63 -14.52
CA PHE A 21 4.11 24.82 -14.25
C PHE A 21 4.46 23.41 -13.76
N ASP A 22 5.75 23.06 -13.75
CA ASP A 22 6.27 21.77 -13.30
C ASP A 22 6.86 21.86 -11.87
N GLU A 23 6.41 22.82 -11.05
CA GLU A 23 6.85 22.89 -9.65
C GLU A 23 6.29 21.72 -8.85
N THR A 24 7.18 20.82 -8.44
CA THR A 24 6.84 19.75 -7.50
C THR A 24 6.55 20.35 -6.13
N ASN A 25 5.41 20.00 -5.53
CA ASN A 25 5.03 20.47 -4.20
C ASN A 25 6.15 20.19 -3.17
N PRO A 26 6.85 21.22 -2.66
CA PRO A 26 8.00 21.02 -1.77
C PRO A 26 7.62 20.44 -0.40
N ASN A 27 6.34 20.52 -0.04
CA ASN A 27 5.80 20.01 1.22
C ASN A 27 5.31 18.55 1.11
N GLN A 28 5.32 17.96 -0.09
CA GLN A 28 4.86 16.60 -0.30
C GLN A 28 6.05 15.68 -0.57
N PRO A 29 6.43 14.81 0.39
CA PRO A 29 7.48 13.83 0.14
C PRO A 29 7.07 12.90 -1.01
N THR A 30 7.99 12.70 -1.95
CA THR A 30 7.86 11.71 -3.03
C THR A 30 8.56 10.43 -2.60
N ILE A 31 8.32 9.33 -3.32
CA ILE A 31 9.07 8.08 -3.08
C ILE A 31 10.59 8.33 -3.13
N VAL A 32 11.04 9.18 -4.06
CA VAL A 32 12.46 9.52 -4.24
C VAL A 32 13.02 10.33 -3.06
N THR A 33 12.21 11.17 -2.42
CA THR A 33 12.69 12.08 -1.37
C THR A 33 12.43 11.59 0.06
N PHE A 34 11.66 10.51 0.23
CA PHE A 34 11.22 9.99 1.53
C PHE A 34 12.24 9.07 2.22
N TRP A 35 12.81 8.09 1.53
CA TRP A 35 13.61 7.01 2.13
C TRP A 35 15.06 7.43 2.41
N LYS A 36 15.30 8.20 3.47
CA LYS A 36 16.62 8.77 3.77
C LYS A 36 17.23 8.30 5.09
N SER A 37 16.41 8.09 6.10
CA SER A 37 16.86 7.83 7.47
C SER A 37 16.18 6.61 8.09
N GLY A 38 16.76 6.12 9.20
CA GLY A 38 16.12 5.06 9.99
C GLY A 38 14.72 5.44 10.48
N ASP A 39 14.49 6.72 10.81
CA ASP A 39 13.16 7.22 11.19
C ASP A 39 12.17 7.12 10.03
N ASP A 40 12.62 7.39 8.81
CA ASP A 40 11.76 7.25 7.62
C ASP A 40 11.47 5.78 7.31
N ALA A 41 12.42 4.88 7.55
CA ALA A 41 12.21 3.44 7.48
C ALA A 41 11.11 2.99 8.46
N ILE A 42 11.12 3.48 9.70
CA ILE A 42 10.09 3.21 10.71
C ILE A 42 8.74 3.80 10.30
N LYS A 43 8.69 5.04 9.81
CA LYS A 43 7.44 5.65 9.30
C LYS A 43 6.86 4.85 8.14
N GLY A 44 7.73 4.39 7.23
CA GLY A 44 7.37 3.53 6.12
C GLY A 44 6.74 2.21 6.58
N LEU A 45 7.38 1.54 7.55
CA LEU A 45 6.84 0.33 8.17
C LEU A 45 5.50 0.58 8.87
N ASN A 46 5.40 1.66 9.65
CA ASN A 46 4.15 2.05 10.32
C ASN A 46 3.03 2.30 9.30
N ALA A 47 3.34 2.80 8.11
CA ALA A 47 2.36 2.94 7.04
C ALA A 47 1.85 1.57 6.54
N VAL A 48 2.67 0.52 6.52
CA VAL A 48 2.23 -0.86 6.24
C VAL A 48 1.27 -1.34 7.34
N TYR A 49 1.63 -1.16 8.61
CA TYR A 49 0.75 -1.50 9.73
C TYR A 49 -0.56 -0.71 9.74
N SER A 50 -0.59 0.49 9.15
CA SER A 50 -1.79 1.31 9.16
C SER A 50 -2.99 0.67 8.44
N ILE A 51 -2.75 -0.32 7.58
CA ILE A 51 -3.77 -1.12 6.91
C ILE A 51 -4.72 -1.82 7.90
N PHE A 52 -4.27 -2.14 9.11
CA PHE A 52 -5.13 -2.78 10.12
C PHE A 52 -6.22 -1.87 10.67
N HIS A 53 -5.95 -0.56 10.79
CA HIS A 53 -6.88 0.39 11.41
C HIS A 53 -7.52 1.37 10.42
N ARG A 54 -6.95 1.53 9.22
CA ARG A 54 -7.48 2.48 8.23
C ARG A 54 -8.65 1.89 7.44
N GLY A 55 -9.81 2.51 7.63
CA GLY A 55 -11.00 2.31 6.82
C GLY A 55 -11.90 1.18 7.29
N TYR A 56 -13.14 1.16 6.77
CA TYR A 56 -14.16 0.15 7.06
C TYR A 56 -13.93 -1.18 6.32
N ALA A 57 -12.94 -1.23 5.43
CA ALA A 57 -12.74 -2.30 4.46
C ALA A 57 -11.49 -3.17 4.72
N GLY A 58 -10.77 -2.93 5.81
CA GLY A 58 -9.59 -3.70 6.20
C GLY A 58 -9.89 -4.73 7.28
N TYR A 59 -8.88 -4.98 8.12
CA TYR A 59 -8.97 -5.93 9.24
C TYR A 59 -9.90 -5.47 10.37
N SER A 60 -10.17 -4.17 10.47
CA SER A 60 -11.06 -3.59 11.48
C SER A 60 -12.52 -4.03 11.34
N ARG A 61 -12.95 -4.51 10.15
CA ARG A 61 -14.35 -4.88 9.88
C ARG A 61 -14.53 -5.88 8.73
N ALA A 62 -13.96 -5.61 7.56
CA ALA A 62 -14.30 -6.38 6.36
C ALA A 62 -13.84 -7.83 6.39
N MET A 63 -12.66 -8.08 6.96
CA MET A 63 -12.14 -9.44 7.09
C MET A 63 -13.08 -10.34 7.90
N TYR A 64 -13.73 -9.78 8.93
CA TYR A 64 -14.73 -10.49 9.72
C TYR A 64 -15.94 -10.90 8.86
N PHE A 65 -16.48 -9.98 8.06
CA PHE A 65 -17.62 -10.28 7.18
C PHE A 65 -17.27 -11.27 6.07
N HIS A 66 -16.05 -11.20 5.51
CA HIS A 66 -15.61 -12.18 4.52
C HIS A 66 -15.51 -13.60 5.09
N GLY A 67 -15.13 -13.77 6.36
CA GLY A 67 -15.11 -15.08 7.03
C GLY A 67 -16.51 -15.57 7.44
N MET A 68 -17.29 -14.71 8.10
CA MET A 68 -18.57 -15.09 8.71
C MET A 68 -19.71 -15.22 7.69
N LEU A 69 -19.89 -14.26 6.78
CA LEU A 69 -21.07 -14.25 5.88
C LEU A 69 -21.01 -15.31 4.79
N LYS A 70 -19.84 -15.89 4.54
CA LYS A 70 -19.67 -17.04 3.64
C LYS A 70 -19.74 -18.39 4.37
N SER A 71 -20.07 -18.37 5.66
CA SER A 71 -20.31 -19.55 6.50
C SER A 71 -21.79 -19.62 6.91
N ASP A 72 -22.15 -20.61 7.72
CA ASP A 72 -23.46 -20.77 8.34
C ASP A 72 -23.62 -20.05 9.69
N GLU A 73 -22.58 -19.36 10.17
CA GLU A 73 -22.58 -18.67 11.48
C GLU A 73 -23.21 -17.26 11.43
N GLY A 74 -23.41 -16.69 10.24
CA GLY A 74 -23.91 -15.32 10.11
C GLY A 74 -24.87 -15.11 8.96
N PHE A 75 -25.81 -14.19 9.14
CA PHE A 75 -26.73 -13.78 8.09
C PHE A 75 -26.76 -12.25 7.98
N GLY A 76 -26.80 -11.76 6.74
CA GLY A 76 -27.07 -10.35 6.46
C GLY A 76 -28.54 -10.03 6.71
N SER A 77 -28.82 -9.21 7.71
CA SER A 77 -30.18 -8.79 8.09
C SER A 77 -30.48 -7.32 7.79
N GLY A 78 -29.53 -6.60 7.21
CA GLY A 78 -29.56 -5.14 7.04
C GLY A 78 -29.76 -4.68 5.59
N GLY A 79 -29.88 -3.37 5.40
CA GLY A 79 -30.01 -2.72 4.08
C GLY A 79 -28.71 -2.61 3.27
N ASP A 80 -27.60 -3.20 3.72
CA ASP A 80 -26.32 -3.19 3.01
C ASP A 80 -26.33 -4.27 1.91
N GLY A 81 -26.59 -3.84 0.67
CA GLY A 81 -26.64 -4.73 -0.50
C GLY A 81 -25.32 -5.47 -0.77
N GLY A 82 -24.17 -4.90 -0.39
CA GLY A 82 -22.87 -5.56 -0.56
C GLY A 82 -22.70 -6.76 0.37
N LEU A 83 -23.11 -6.61 1.63
CA LEU A 83 -23.08 -7.73 2.59
C LEU A 83 -24.10 -8.81 2.24
N ASN A 84 -25.29 -8.41 1.78
CA ASN A 84 -26.33 -9.36 1.40
C ASN A 84 -25.91 -10.20 0.18
N THR A 85 -25.35 -9.58 -0.85
CA THR A 85 -24.86 -10.31 -2.04
C THR A 85 -23.65 -11.19 -1.75
N LEU A 86 -22.79 -10.81 -0.80
CA LEU A 86 -21.70 -11.65 -0.30
C LEU A 86 -22.25 -12.91 0.40
N MET A 87 -23.28 -12.76 1.23
CA MET A 87 -23.93 -13.86 1.97
C MET A 87 -24.71 -14.80 1.06
N SER A 88 -25.46 -14.28 0.09
CA SER A 88 -26.23 -15.08 -0.87
C SER A 88 -25.40 -15.62 -2.04
N PHE A 89 -24.08 -15.41 -2.04
CA PHE A 89 -23.17 -15.78 -3.13
C PHE A 89 -23.62 -15.25 -4.50
N SER A 90 -24.25 -14.07 -4.53
CA SER A 90 -24.84 -13.48 -5.73
C SER A 90 -24.16 -12.17 -6.14
N MET A 91 -22.86 -12.04 -5.84
CA MET A 91 -22.06 -10.88 -6.24
C MET A 91 -21.96 -10.81 -7.77
N ASN A 92 -22.48 -9.72 -8.34
CA ASN A 92 -22.50 -9.44 -9.77
C ASN A 92 -21.68 -8.19 -10.15
N ASP A 93 -21.37 -7.32 -9.19
CA ASP A 93 -20.48 -6.17 -9.35
C ASP A 93 -19.17 -6.39 -8.56
N ASN A 94 -18.06 -6.48 -9.31
CA ASN A 94 -16.73 -6.71 -8.74
C ASN A 94 -16.02 -5.41 -8.32
N ASN A 95 -16.63 -4.25 -8.53
CA ASN A 95 -16.06 -2.93 -8.22
C ASN A 95 -16.92 -2.13 -7.22
N PHE A 96 -17.76 -2.82 -6.44
CA PHE A 96 -18.62 -2.17 -5.45
C PHE A 96 -18.51 -2.81 -4.06
N GLY A 97 -18.68 -1.96 -3.05
CA GLY A 97 -18.83 -2.37 -1.66
C GLY A 97 -17.59 -3.04 -1.05
N LEU A 98 -17.87 -3.87 -0.04
CA LEU A 98 -16.87 -4.45 0.85
C LEU A 98 -15.75 -5.20 0.10
N THR A 99 -16.12 -6.01 -0.91
CA THR A 99 -15.20 -6.86 -1.66
C THR A 99 -14.17 -6.03 -2.43
N ALA A 100 -14.62 -4.99 -3.14
CA ALA A 100 -13.75 -4.12 -3.91
C ALA A 100 -12.82 -3.30 -3.00
N ASP A 101 -13.32 -2.84 -1.87
CA ASP A 101 -12.52 -2.05 -0.94
C ASP A 101 -11.51 -2.91 -0.17
N THR A 102 -11.87 -4.17 0.16
CA THR A 102 -10.93 -5.15 0.75
C THR A 102 -9.77 -5.41 -0.21
N TRP A 103 -10.07 -5.64 -1.50
CA TRP A 103 -9.05 -5.82 -2.53
C TRP A 103 -8.10 -4.61 -2.60
N LYS A 104 -8.65 -3.39 -2.71
CA LYS A 104 -7.86 -2.15 -2.76
C LYS A 104 -6.96 -2.00 -1.55
N ASN A 105 -7.49 -2.25 -0.35
CA ASN A 105 -6.77 -2.08 0.91
C ASN A 105 -5.60 -3.07 1.05
N MET A 106 -5.79 -4.34 0.63
CA MET A 106 -4.71 -5.33 0.62
C MET A 106 -3.60 -4.93 -0.37
N TYR A 107 -3.95 -4.47 -1.58
CA TYR A 107 -2.95 -4.03 -2.56
C TYR A 107 -2.25 -2.73 -2.18
N GLU A 108 -2.93 -1.82 -1.46
CA GLU A 108 -2.30 -0.66 -0.84
C GLU A 108 -1.24 -1.09 0.19
N GLY A 109 -1.57 -2.08 1.03
CA GLY A 109 -0.63 -2.69 1.98
C GLY A 109 0.57 -3.34 1.30
N ILE A 110 0.33 -4.14 0.25
CA ILE A 110 1.38 -4.78 -0.55
C ILE A 110 2.31 -3.72 -1.15
N ASN A 111 1.77 -2.65 -1.73
CA ASN A 111 2.59 -1.60 -2.32
C ASN A 111 3.48 -0.91 -1.28
N ARG A 112 2.94 -0.62 -0.09
CA ARG A 112 3.73 -0.02 1.00
C ARG A 112 4.82 -0.97 1.50
N ALA A 113 4.51 -2.26 1.64
CA ALA A 113 5.48 -3.27 2.02
C ALA A 113 6.58 -3.41 0.95
N ASN A 114 6.23 -3.40 -0.34
CA ASN A 114 7.20 -3.43 -1.43
C ASN A 114 8.13 -2.22 -1.39
N GLN A 115 7.64 -1.03 -1.05
CA GLN A 115 8.51 0.13 -0.88
C GLN A 115 9.50 -0.04 0.29
N VAL A 116 9.04 -0.54 1.45
CA VAL A 116 9.94 -0.83 2.58
C VAL A 116 11.02 -1.83 2.15
N ILE A 117 10.62 -2.93 1.51
CA ILE A 117 11.53 -4.01 1.07
C ILE A 117 12.53 -3.49 0.01
N ALA A 118 12.10 -2.61 -0.88
CA ALA A 118 12.94 -2.07 -1.95
C ALA A 118 13.92 -0.99 -1.48
N PHE A 119 13.50 -0.09 -0.57
CA PHE A 119 14.26 1.12 -0.28
C PHE A 119 15.03 1.09 1.05
N VAL A 120 14.53 0.39 2.08
CA VAL A 120 15.23 0.31 3.37
C VAL A 120 16.64 -0.31 3.31
N PRO A 121 16.95 -1.29 2.43
CA PRO A 121 18.31 -1.83 2.32
C PRO A 121 19.38 -0.79 2.01
N ALA A 122 19.03 0.32 1.35
CA ALA A 122 19.97 1.38 0.98
C ALA A 122 20.18 2.45 2.07
N ILE A 123 19.43 2.39 3.18
CA ILE A 123 19.52 3.36 4.27
C ILE A 123 20.63 2.93 5.24
N GLN A 124 21.58 3.82 5.51
CA GLN A 124 22.60 3.60 6.53
C GLN A 124 21.98 3.71 7.94
N MET A 125 21.84 2.57 8.63
CA MET A 125 21.25 2.49 9.96
C MET A 125 21.76 1.25 10.72
N ASP A 126 21.26 1.03 11.95
CA ASP A 126 21.54 -0.20 12.69
C ASP A 126 21.07 -1.45 11.93
N VAL A 127 21.97 -2.43 11.80
CA VAL A 127 21.75 -3.62 10.96
C VAL A 127 20.64 -4.50 11.51
N ALA A 128 20.53 -4.63 12.83
CA ALA A 128 19.48 -5.42 13.46
C ALA A 128 18.11 -4.77 13.26
N LEU A 129 18.03 -3.44 13.40
CA LEU A 129 16.82 -2.67 13.12
C LEU A 129 16.43 -2.75 11.64
N GLN A 130 17.39 -2.64 10.72
CA GLN A 130 17.13 -2.77 9.27
C GLN A 130 16.54 -4.14 8.93
N ALA A 131 17.17 -5.21 9.43
CA ALA A 131 16.71 -6.58 9.22
C ALA A 131 15.30 -6.79 9.81
N ARG A 132 15.04 -6.26 11.01
CA ARG A 132 13.72 -6.31 11.65
C ARG A 132 12.67 -5.61 10.79
N ILE A 133 12.92 -4.39 10.34
CA ILE A 133 11.97 -3.60 9.52
C ILE A 133 11.61 -4.35 8.23
N ILE A 134 12.60 -4.91 7.54
CA ILE A 134 12.37 -5.67 6.31
C ILE A 134 11.61 -6.96 6.62
N GLY A 135 11.94 -7.66 7.71
CA GLY A 135 11.25 -8.86 8.16
C GLY A 135 9.77 -8.60 8.47
N GLU A 136 9.47 -7.54 9.21
CA GLU A 136 8.09 -7.13 9.52
C GLU A 136 7.32 -6.79 8.23
N ALA A 137 7.92 -6.05 7.30
CA ALA A 137 7.29 -5.73 6.02
C ALA A 137 7.01 -6.98 5.17
N LYS A 138 7.93 -7.95 5.13
CA LYS A 138 7.72 -9.23 4.45
C LYS A 138 6.57 -10.00 5.09
N PHE A 139 6.55 -10.14 6.41
CA PHE A 139 5.46 -10.81 7.11
C PHE A 139 4.10 -10.20 6.75
N LEU A 140 3.99 -8.86 6.78
CA LEU A 140 2.75 -8.16 6.42
C LEU A 140 2.36 -8.38 4.95
N ARG A 141 3.32 -8.31 4.02
CA ARG A 141 3.06 -8.62 2.60
C ARG A 141 2.56 -10.05 2.42
N GLY A 142 3.19 -11.02 3.09
CA GLY A 142 2.78 -12.41 3.09
C GLY A 142 1.35 -12.58 3.62
N LEU A 143 0.99 -11.87 4.70
CA LEU A 143 -0.35 -11.88 5.26
C LEU A 143 -1.40 -11.30 4.29
N PHE A 144 -1.07 -10.23 3.57
CA PHE A 144 -1.97 -9.67 2.56
C PHE A 144 -2.17 -10.63 1.39
N TYR A 145 -1.12 -11.29 0.90
CA TYR A 145 -1.24 -12.33 -0.13
C TYR A 145 -2.01 -13.55 0.36
N PHE A 146 -1.81 -13.96 1.61
CA PHE A 146 -2.55 -15.05 2.23
C PHE A 146 -4.06 -14.76 2.18
N ASN A 147 -4.48 -13.58 2.64
CA ASN A 147 -5.89 -13.20 2.66
C ASN A 147 -6.46 -12.97 1.24
N LEU A 148 -5.68 -12.38 0.34
CA LEU A 148 -6.09 -12.26 -1.06
C LEU A 148 -6.31 -13.62 -1.71
N THR A 149 -5.43 -14.59 -1.45
CA THR A 149 -5.57 -15.95 -1.99
C THR A 149 -6.77 -16.66 -1.36
N LEU A 150 -6.96 -16.51 -0.04
CA LEU A 150 -8.09 -17.09 0.68
C LEU A 150 -9.44 -16.61 0.16
N TYR A 151 -9.59 -15.30 -0.09
CA TYR A 151 -10.89 -14.72 -0.43
C TYR A 151 -11.14 -14.52 -1.93
N PHE A 152 -10.08 -14.42 -2.74
CA PHE A 152 -10.18 -14.13 -4.18
C PHE A 152 -9.52 -15.19 -5.07
N GLY A 153 -8.80 -16.16 -4.48
CA GLY A 153 -8.24 -17.32 -5.17
C GLY A 153 -6.98 -17.04 -5.98
N ARG A 154 -7.03 -16.12 -6.94
CA ARG A 154 -5.97 -15.93 -7.95
C ARG A 154 -5.46 -14.48 -8.02
N PRO A 155 -4.89 -13.94 -6.92
CA PRO A 155 -4.40 -12.57 -6.93
C PRO A 155 -3.17 -12.42 -7.84
N PRO A 156 -3.06 -11.31 -8.60
CA PRO A 156 -1.79 -10.92 -9.21
C PRO A 156 -0.68 -10.72 -8.16
N LEU A 157 0.51 -11.25 -8.44
CA LEU A 157 1.71 -11.03 -7.65
C LEU A 157 2.45 -9.80 -8.16
N ILE A 158 2.78 -8.89 -7.26
CA ILE A 158 3.43 -7.61 -7.51
C ILE A 158 4.57 -7.49 -6.51
N SER A 159 5.80 -7.65 -6.95
CA SER A 159 6.99 -7.61 -6.09
C SER A 159 7.62 -6.22 -5.99
N GLU A 160 7.27 -5.32 -6.90
CA GLU A 160 7.86 -3.98 -7.02
C GLU A 160 6.90 -2.88 -6.54
N PRO A 161 7.41 -1.70 -6.16
CA PRO A 161 6.58 -0.51 -5.95
C PRO A 161 5.75 -0.18 -7.19
N SER A 162 4.50 0.25 -6.97
CA SER A 162 3.49 0.48 -8.01
C SER A 162 3.98 1.39 -9.15
N ASN A 163 3.86 0.90 -10.38
CA ASN A 163 4.00 1.67 -11.61
C ASN A 163 2.63 1.71 -12.32
N ILE A 164 2.25 2.87 -12.87
CA ILE A 164 0.98 3.06 -13.61
C ILE A 164 0.84 2.13 -14.82
N SER A 165 1.96 1.59 -15.34
CA SER A 165 1.97 0.64 -16.45
C SER A 165 1.82 -0.82 -16.02
N PHE A 166 1.67 -1.11 -14.72
CA PHE A 166 1.53 -2.49 -14.26
C PHE A 166 0.19 -3.09 -14.65
N GLN A 167 0.26 -4.15 -15.47
CA GLN A 167 -0.85 -5.02 -15.82
C GLN A 167 -0.45 -6.48 -15.54
N PRO A 168 -0.27 -6.85 -14.26
CA PRO A 168 0.16 -8.20 -13.91
C PRO A 168 -0.94 -9.21 -14.22
N SER A 169 -0.56 -10.37 -14.76
CA SER A 169 -1.48 -11.50 -14.91
C SER A 169 -1.82 -12.10 -13.55
N ASN A 170 -3.03 -12.65 -13.41
CA ASN A 170 -3.42 -13.41 -12.22
C ASN A 170 -2.48 -14.61 -12.04
N ALA A 171 -1.94 -14.77 -10.82
CA ALA A 171 -1.18 -15.95 -10.47
C ALA A 171 -2.09 -17.18 -10.33
N SER A 172 -1.48 -18.37 -10.29
CA SER A 172 -2.16 -19.56 -9.79
C SER A 172 -2.30 -19.48 -8.25
N PRO A 173 -3.29 -20.17 -7.64
CA PRO A 173 -3.39 -20.22 -6.19
C PRO A 173 -2.11 -20.75 -5.53
N GLU A 174 -1.45 -21.74 -6.14
CA GLU A 174 -0.21 -22.33 -5.63
C GLU A 174 0.93 -21.30 -5.62
N GLN A 175 1.05 -20.48 -6.67
CA GLN A 175 2.03 -19.40 -6.72
C GLN A 175 1.77 -18.35 -5.64
N ALA A 176 0.50 -18.01 -5.42
CA ALA A 176 0.12 -17.02 -4.42
C ALA A 176 0.37 -17.52 -2.98
N TRP A 177 0.04 -18.78 -2.69
CA TRP A 177 0.41 -19.42 -1.42
C TRP A 177 1.92 -19.53 -1.24
N ALA A 178 2.66 -19.87 -2.29
CA ALA A 178 4.13 -19.94 -2.24
C ALA A 178 4.75 -18.57 -1.93
N GLN A 179 4.22 -17.48 -2.50
CA GLN A 179 4.67 -16.12 -2.18
C GLN A 179 4.44 -15.79 -0.70
N ALA A 180 3.24 -16.09 -0.16
CA ALA A 180 2.95 -15.88 1.26
C ALA A 180 3.90 -16.70 2.16
N ALA A 181 4.07 -17.99 1.87
CA ALA A 181 4.95 -18.89 2.63
C ALA A 181 6.42 -18.45 2.60
N LYS A 182 6.91 -17.98 1.44
CA LYS A 182 8.27 -17.43 1.30
C LYS A 182 8.46 -16.22 2.19
N ASP A 183 7.53 -15.27 2.14
CA ASP A 183 7.62 -14.04 2.94
C ASP A 183 7.56 -14.35 4.45
N PHE A 184 6.70 -15.28 4.88
CA PHE A 184 6.67 -15.74 6.28
C PHE A 184 7.97 -16.41 6.71
N SER A 185 8.53 -17.28 5.87
CA SER A 185 9.78 -17.99 6.20
C SER A 185 10.97 -17.04 6.31
N GLU A 186 11.07 -16.07 5.39
CA GLU A 186 12.12 -15.05 5.43
C GLU A 186 11.98 -14.10 6.61
N ALA A 187 10.74 -13.76 7.00
CA ALA A 187 10.48 -12.96 8.20
C ALA A 187 10.85 -13.73 9.48
N ALA A 188 10.43 -14.99 9.59
CA ALA A 188 10.71 -15.84 10.75
C ALA A 188 12.22 -16.03 11.01
N ALA A 189 13.03 -16.02 9.94
CA ALA A 189 14.48 -16.16 10.07
C ALA A 189 15.19 -14.93 10.70
N VAL A 190 14.55 -13.76 10.71
CA VAL A 190 15.18 -12.50 11.15
C VAL A 190 14.46 -11.83 12.33
N LEU A 191 13.19 -12.12 12.56
CA LEU A 191 12.41 -11.47 13.62
C LEU A 191 12.76 -12.05 15.01
N PRO A 192 12.85 -11.20 16.05
CA PRO A 192 13.12 -11.67 17.39
C PRO A 192 11.92 -12.44 17.95
N VAL A 193 12.20 -13.46 18.75
CA VAL A 193 11.16 -14.26 19.45
C VAL A 193 10.39 -13.45 20.50
N SER A 194 10.97 -12.35 20.99
CA SER A 194 10.38 -11.44 21.95
C SER A 194 10.97 -10.04 21.79
N TYR A 195 10.16 -9.02 22.03
CA TYR A 195 10.68 -7.66 22.24
C TYR A 195 11.13 -7.54 23.70
N GLY A 196 12.26 -6.87 23.94
CA GLY A 196 12.63 -6.49 25.30
C GLY A 196 11.55 -5.60 25.91
N SER A 197 11.27 -5.77 27.21
CA SER A 197 10.39 -4.85 27.93
C SER A 197 10.95 -3.43 27.84
N THR A 198 10.21 -2.53 27.21
CA THR A 198 10.45 -1.08 27.26
C THR A 198 10.18 -0.53 28.64
#